data_AF-A0A329QMJ5-F1
#
_entry.id   AF-A0A329QMJ5-F1
#
_cell.length_a   1.000
_cell.length_b   1.000
_cell.length_c   1.000
_cell.angle_alpha   90.00
_cell.angle_beta   90.00
_cell.angle_gamma   90.00
#
_symmetry.space_group_name_H-M   'P 1'
#
loop_
_entity.id
_entity.type
_entity.pdbx_description
1 polymer ?
#
loop_
_entity_poly.entity_id
_entity_poly.type
_entity_poly.pdbx_seq_one_letter_code
_entity_poly.pdbx_strand_id
1 'polypeptide(L)'
;MKFKKTGLLLLAFLMVGGTGAYAASKSKTVQATISNFKYVLNGSNWTPQSKTEPVVINGQTYIPVSLAKEATKTNITVDAKSGKMSFGEKLAKTPFDKERIYYFSTYAGLSRDSKYTENKYKEVVTIKNLGHIVLYPNSKYQTLVLDLKLADGSGQILLKDEDTGEHIKSLFLEEGKQESVEINVTSISNKGVRLYMEADDFSKGTVLVVQPTSHYK
;
A
#
# COMPACT_ATOMS: atom_id res chain seq x y z
N MET A 1 -1.49 31.18 76.25
CA MET A 1 -2.86 31.51 76.71
C MET A 1 -3.61 32.17 75.56
N LYS A 2 -4.71 31.54 75.11
CA LYS A 2 -5.88 32.09 74.37
C LYS A 2 -5.77 32.47 72.87
N PHE A 3 -6.22 31.52 72.04
CA PHE A 3 -7.20 31.59 70.92
C PHE A 3 -7.49 32.94 70.22
N LYS A 4 -7.57 32.91 68.87
CA LYS A 4 -8.84 32.86 68.10
C LYS A 4 -8.63 32.60 66.60
N LYS A 5 -9.37 31.61 66.08
CA LYS A 5 -9.70 31.39 64.66
C LYS A 5 -10.87 32.30 64.28
N THR A 6 -10.92 32.82 63.05
CA THR A 6 -12.07 32.94 62.12
C THR A 6 -11.93 34.14 61.19
N GLY A 7 -12.24 33.95 59.91
CA GLY A 7 -12.28 35.02 58.92
C GLY A 7 -12.34 34.50 57.47
N LEU A 8 -13.31 33.65 57.16
CA LEU A 8 -13.70 33.33 55.80
C LEU A 8 -14.36 34.59 55.19
N LEU A 9 -13.81 35.14 54.10
CA LEU A 9 -14.56 36.05 53.22
C LEU A 9 -14.41 35.56 51.78
N LEU A 10 -15.43 34.84 51.33
CA LEU A 10 -15.75 34.73 49.91
C LEU A 10 -16.30 36.10 49.46
N LEU A 11 -15.72 36.66 48.39
CA LEU A 11 -16.48 37.49 47.47
C LEU A 11 -16.10 37.10 46.04
N ALA A 12 -17.01 36.33 45.44
CA ALA A 12 -17.09 36.13 44.01
C ALA A 12 -17.54 37.45 43.36
N PHE A 13 -16.80 37.90 42.35
CA PHE A 13 -17.33 38.86 41.38
C PHE A 13 -16.86 38.52 39.97
N LEU A 14 -17.87 38.25 39.14
CA LEU A 14 -17.94 38.38 37.69
C LEU A 14 -17.12 37.43 36.81
N MET A 15 -17.78 36.32 36.44
CA MET A 15 -17.74 35.86 35.05
C MET A 15 -18.33 36.92 34.13
N VAL A 16 -17.52 37.41 33.19
CA VAL A 16 -17.93 37.85 31.83
C VAL A 16 -16.76 37.35 30.96
N GLY A 17 -16.90 36.30 30.14
CA GLY A 17 -17.82 36.29 29.01
C GLY A 17 -17.03 36.61 27.74
N GLY A 18 -16.10 35.74 27.38
CA GLY A 18 -15.47 35.70 26.06
C GLY A 18 -15.63 34.29 25.52
N THR A 19 -16.77 34.04 24.88
CA THR A 19 -17.09 32.76 24.23
C THR A 19 -16.24 32.58 22.98
N GLY A 20 -14.96 32.26 23.17
CA GLY A 20 -14.18 31.53 22.18
C GLY A 20 -14.53 30.07 22.36
N ALA A 21 -15.54 29.58 21.66
CA ALA A 21 -15.82 28.15 21.53
C ALA A 21 -14.67 27.50 20.76
N TYR A 22 -13.53 27.31 21.42
CA TYR A 22 -12.57 26.31 21.00
C TYR A 22 -13.31 24.98 21.07
N ALA A 23 -13.46 24.33 19.91
CA ALA A 23 -13.90 22.96 19.83
C ALA A 23 -12.96 22.13 20.70
N ALA A 24 -13.35 21.92 21.96
CA ALA A 24 -12.68 21.01 22.87
C ALA A 24 -12.83 19.63 22.26
N SER A 25 -11.84 19.23 21.47
CA SER A 25 -11.62 17.84 21.11
C SER A 25 -11.69 17.06 22.43
N LYS A 26 -12.72 16.21 22.57
CA LYS A 26 -12.98 15.39 23.76
C LYS A 26 -11.89 14.31 23.89
N SER A 27 -10.66 14.73 24.13
CA SER A 27 -9.54 13.86 24.42
C SER A 27 -9.68 13.43 25.87
N LYS A 28 -10.17 12.20 26.11
CA LYS A 28 -10.10 11.61 27.46
C LYS A 28 -8.68 11.11 27.68
N THR A 29 -8.00 11.64 28.70
CA THR A 29 -6.74 11.08 29.17
C THR A 29 -7.01 9.73 29.83
N VAL A 30 -6.36 8.68 29.36
CA VAL A 30 -6.41 7.33 29.95
C VAL A 30 -5.04 6.99 30.52
N GLN A 31 -5.01 6.38 31.70
CA GLN A 31 -3.78 5.79 32.24
C GLN A 31 -3.54 4.45 31.55
N ALA A 32 -2.31 4.20 31.13
CA ALA A 32 -1.91 3.01 30.41
C ALA A 32 -0.64 2.42 31.04
N THR A 33 -0.57 1.10 31.14
CA THR A 33 0.61 0.38 31.61
C THR A 33 1.29 -0.28 30.42
N ILE A 34 2.60 -0.11 30.33
CA ILE A 34 3.46 -0.87 29.41
C ILE A 34 3.98 -2.09 30.18
N SER A 35 3.76 -3.27 29.63
CA SER A 35 4.24 -4.56 30.18
C SER A 35 5.22 -5.21 29.21
N ASN A 36 6.14 -6.05 29.70
CA ASN A 36 7.08 -6.80 28.86
C ASN A 36 6.36 -7.90 28.06
N PHE A 37 5.74 -7.52 26.95
CA PHE A 37 5.05 -8.45 26.05
C PHE A 37 6.06 -9.36 25.34
N LYS A 38 5.74 -10.66 25.30
CA LYS A 38 6.42 -11.65 24.44
C LYS A 38 5.50 -11.94 23.26
N TYR A 39 6.07 -12.07 22.07
CA TYR A 39 5.28 -12.26 20.86
C TYR A 39 5.54 -13.63 20.23
N VAL A 40 4.45 -14.25 19.78
CA VAL A 40 4.45 -15.47 19.00
C VAL A 40 3.68 -15.17 17.71
N LEU A 41 4.31 -15.39 16.57
CA LEU A 41 3.70 -15.25 15.26
C LEU A 41 3.76 -16.60 14.55
N ASN A 42 2.61 -17.11 14.11
CA ASN A 42 2.49 -18.42 13.45
C ASN A 42 3.16 -19.56 14.24
N GLY A 43 2.98 -19.57 15.56
CA GLY A 43 3.52 -20.59 16.46
C GLY A 43 5.01 -20.46 16.81
N SER A 44 5.71 -19.47 16.24
CA SER A 44 7.15 -19.24 16.50
C SER A 44 7.38 -17.97 17.31
N ASN A 45 8.40 -17.97 18.17
CA ASN A 45 8.85 -16.77 18.85
C ASN A 45 9.20 -15.70 17.82
N TRP A 46 8.67 -14.50 18.00
CA TRP A 46 8.82 -13.40 17.06
C TRP A 46 9.21 -12.13 17.80
N THR A 47 10.07 -11.32 17.19
CA THR A 47 10.49 -10.02 17.73
C THR A 47 10.06 -8.94 16.74
N PRO A 48 9.13 -8.04 17.13
CA PRO A 48 8.71 -6.96 16.27
C PRO A 48 9.85 -5.98 15.96
N GLN A 49 9.86 -5.45 14.75
CA GLN A 49 10.70 -4.32 14.33
C GLN A 49 10.07 -2.98 14.74
N SER A 50 8.74 -2.93 14.86
CA SER A 50 7.98 -1.81 15.41
C SER A 50 8.46 -1.46 16.81
N LYS A 51 8.90 -0.21 17.01
CA LYS A 51 9.28 0.33 18.34
C LYS A 51 8.09 0.68 19.24
N THR A 52 6.86 0.55 18.74
CA THR A 52 5.65 0.87 19.51
C THR A 52 5.15 -0.39 20.21
N GLU A 53 5.06 -0.33 21.53
CA GLU A 53 4.67 -1.44 22.38
C GLU A 53 3.16 -1.45 22.63
N PRO A 54 2.53 -2.63 22.81
CA PRO A 54 1.17 -2.74 23.33
C PRO A 54 1.05 -2.11 24.70
N VAL A 55 -0.15 -1.65 25.01
CA VAL A 55 -0.49 -1.07 26.29
C VAL A 55 -1.69 -1.77 26.91
N VAL A 56 -1.74 -1.80 28.23
CA VAL A 56 -2.91 -2.27 28.98
C VAL A 56 -3.65 -1.07 29.54
N ILE A 57 -4.92 -0.93 29.17
CA ILE A 57 -5.83 0.09 29.69
C ILE A 57 -7.03 -0.63 30.29
N ASN A 58 -7.29 -0.43 31.59
CA ASN A 58 -8.39 -1.08 32.32
C ASN A 58 -8.41 -2.61 32.18
N GLY A 59 -7.24 -3.26 32.19
CA GLY A 59 -7.11 -4.72 32.04
C GLY A 59 -7.23 -5.23 30.60
N GLN A 60 -7.54 -4.37 29.63
CA GLN A 60 -7.60 -4.73 28.22
C GLN A 60 -6.29 -4.37 27.51
N THR A 61 -5.73 -5.32 26.77
CA THR A 61 -4.55 -5.09 25.92
C THR A 61 -4.96 -4.42 24.61
N TYR A 62 -4.28 -3.33 24.27
CA TYR A 62 -4.41 -2.60 23.01
C TYR A 62 -3.13 -2.75 22.21
N ILE A 63 -3.26 -3.22 20.98
CA ILE A 63 -2.13 -3.46 20.08
C ILE A 63 -2.02 -2.26 19.11
N PRO A 64 -0.84 -1.63 19.00
CA PRO A 64 -0.61 -0.57 18.03
C PRO A 64 -0.87 -1.06 16.61
N VAL A 65 -1.47 -0.20 15.78
CA VAL A 65 -1.74 -0.51 14.37
C VAL A 65 -0.44 -0.87 13.63
N SER A 66 0.68 -0.22 13.95
CA SER A 66 1.99 -0.57 13.37
C SER A 66 2.37 -2.02 13.62
N LEU A 67 2.19 -2.48 14.86
CA LEU A 67 2.51 -3.84 15.27
C LEU A 67 1.57 -4.86 14.63
N ALA A 68 0.27 -4.54 14.54
CA ALA A 68 -0.70 -5.39 13.86
C ALA A 68 -0.40 -5.53 12.36
N LYS A 69 -0.04 -4.44 11.68
CA LYS A 69 0.39 -4.47 10.26
C LYS A 69 1.63 -5.33 10.06
N GLU A 70 2.60 -5.19 10.95
CA GLU A 70 3.85 -5.94 10.86
C GLU A 70 3.62 -7.45 11.01
N ALA A 71 2.79 -7.84 11.98
CA ALA A 71 2.46 -9.23 12.26
C ALA A 71 1.60 -9.87 11.16
N THR A 72 0.55 -9.17 10.71
CA THR A 72 -0.45 -9.73 9.78
C THR A 72 -0.09 -9.56 8.32
N LYS A 73 0.84 -8.65 8.00
CA LYS A 73 1.10 -8.16 6.63
C LYS A 73 -0.13 -7.55 5.94
N THR A 74 -1.21 -7.30 6.68
CA THR A 74 -2.42 -6.65 6.17
C THR A 74 -2.25 -5.14 6.17
N ASN A 75 -2.72 -4.48 5.12
CA ASN A 75 -2.76 -3.02 5.12
C ASN A 75 -3.85 -2.53 6.10
N ILE A 76 -3.43 -1.74 7.07
CA ILE A 76 -4.32 -1.06 8.01
C ILE A 76 -4.00 0.43 7.93
N THR A 77 -5.00 1.26 7.67
CA THR A 77 -4.84 2.72 7.56
C THR A 77 -5.82 3.42 8.48
N VAL A 78 -5.38 4.49 9.12
CA VAL A 78 -6.21 5.36 9.97
C VAL A 78 -6.22 6.75 9.36
N ASP A 79 -7.39 7.23 8.95
CA ASP A 79 -7.57 8.62 8.54
C ASP A 79 -7.73 9.48 9.80
N ALA A 80 -6.71 10.30 10.10
CA ALA A 80 -6.69 11.11 11.32
C ALA A 80 -7.79 12.18 11.38
N LYS A 81 -8.37 12.57 10.24
CA LYS A 81 -9.41 13.61 10.17
C LYS A 81 -10.80 13.04 10.44
N SER A 82 -11.09 11.87 9.87
CA SER A 82 -12.40 11.21 9.98
C SER A 82 -12.45 10.12 11.05
N GLY A 83 -11.32 9.68 11.57
CA GLY A 83 -11.24 8.52 12.47
C GLY A 83 -11.52 7.19 11.77
N LYS A 84 -11.65 7.19 10.43
CA LYS A 84 -11.94 5.97 9.68
C LYS A 84 -10.73 5.06 9.68
N MET A 85 -10.92 3.85 10.21
CA MET A 85 -9.97 2.75 10.08
C MET A 85 -10.37 1.88 8.89
N SER A 86 -9.41 1.53 8.05
CA SER A 86 -9.60 0.59 6.95
C SER A 86 -8.66 -0.59 7.15
N PHE A 87 -9.22 -1.79 7.01
CA PHE A 87 -8.52 -3.07 7.14
C PHE A 87 -8.62 -3.79 5.81
N GLY A 88 -7.51 -4.30 5.30
CA GLY A 88 -7.52 -4.99 4.02
C GLY A 88 -7.42 -4.03 2.82
N GLU A 89 -7.76 -4.55 1.64
CA GLU A 89 -7.56 -3.85 0.37
C GLU A 89 -8.39 -2.56 0.30
N LYS A 90 -7.84 -1.56 -0.37
CA LYS A 90 -8.62 -0.38 -0.71
C LYS A 90 -9.55 -0.82 -1.83
N LEU A 91 -10.86 -0.91 -1.55
CA LEU A 91 -11.87 -1.29 -2.55
C LEU A 91 -11.82 -0.40 -3.82
N ALA A 92 -11.24 0.80 -3.72
CA ALA A 92 -11.01 1.68 -4.84
C ALA A 92 -9.81 1.21 -5.67
N LYS A 93 -10.09 0.68 -6.87
CA LYS A 93 -9.09 0.42 -7.91
C LYS A 93 -8.30 1.68 -8.21
N THR A 94 -6.99 1.66 -7.96
CA THR A 94 -6.09 2.77 -8.31
C THR A 94 -5.37 2.42 -9.60
N PRO A 95 -5.51 3.21 -10.69
CA PRO A 95 -4.81 2.93 -11.94
C PRO A 95 -3.30 2.74 -11.71
N PHE A 96 -2.71 1.75 -12.37
CA PHE A 96 -1.32 1.35 -12.11
C PHE A 96 -0.29 2.47 -12.42
N ASP A 97 -0.66 3.38 -13.33
CA ASP A 97 0.12 4.52 -13.79
C ASP A 97 0.08 5.73 -12.83
N LYS A 98 -0.65 5.64 -11.71
CA LYS A 98 -0.60 6.64 -10.63
C LYS A 98 0.62 6.54 -9.75
N GLU A 99 1.29 5.40 -9.76
CA GLU A 99 2.55 5.21 -9.06
C GLU A 99 3.73 5.30 -10.02
N ARG A 100 4.94 5.38 -9.47
CA ARG A 100 6.16 5.43 -10.28
C ARG A 100 6.27 4.16 -11.11
N ILE A 101 6.60 4.34 -12.39
CA ILE A 101 6.98 3.28 -13.32
C ILE A 101 8.37 3.61 -13.84
N TYR A 102 9.30 2.68 -13.74
CA TYR A 102 10.56 2.74 -14.47
C TYR A 102 10.42 1.99 -15.79
N TYR A 103 10.87 2.61 -16.87
CA TYR A 103 10.88 2.03 -18.20
C TYR A 103 12.33 1.77 -18.59
N PHE A 104 12.64 0.55 -19.02
CA PHE A 104 13.93 0.27 -19.62
C PHE A 104 14.00 0.95 -20.99
N SER A 105 14.70 2.07 -21.03
CA SER A 105 14.73 2.98 -22.19
C SER A 105 15.04 2.25 -23.50
N THR A 106 14.40 2.69 -24.58
CA THR A 106 14.44 2.13 -25.96
C THR A 106 13.55 0.91 -26.21
N TYR A 107 13.28 0.09 -25.18
CA TYR A 107 12.50 -1.15 -25.33
C TYR A 107 11.19 -1.18 -24.55
N ALA A 108 10.95 -0.22 -23.65
CA ALA A 108 9.66 -0.05 -23.01
C ALA A 108 9.28 1.43 -22.92
N GLY A 109 7.98 1.73 -23.00
CA GLY A 109 7.49 3.10 -22.93
C GLY A 109 5.99 3.20 -23.16
N LEU A 110 5.51 4.44 -23.15
CA LEU A 110 4.13 4.71 -23.52
C LEU A 110 3.96 4.75 -25.05
N SER A 111 2.82 4.28 -25.54
CA SER A 111 2.48 4.31 -26.96
C SER A 111 1.04 4.78 -27.18
N ARG A 112 0.87 5.59 -28.22
CA ARG A 112 -0.43 6.07 -28.72
C ARG A 112 -0.81 5.46 -30.07
N ASP A 113 0.00 4.54 -30.57
CA ASP A 113 -0.24 3.86 -31.84
C ASP A 113 -1.57 3.09 -31.77
N SER A 114 -2.46 3.34 -32.73
CA SER A 114 -3.76 2.69 -32.86
C SER A 114 -3.67 1.17 -32.89
N LYS A 115 -2.54 0.60 -33.34
CA LYS A 115 -2.27 -0.84 -33.31
C LYS A 115 -2.30 -1.39 -31.88
N TYR A 116 -1.70 -0.66 -30.93
CA TYR A 116 -1.57 -1.09 -29.54
C TYR A 116 -2.67 -0.54 -28.64
N THR A 117 -3.21 0.63 -28.96
CA THR A 117 -4.32 1.23 -28.21
C THR A 117 -5.69 0.71 -28.65
N GLU A 118 -5.75 0.06 -29.81
CA GLU A 118 -6.96 -0.49 -30.45
C GLU A 118 -8.08 0.56 -30.61
N ASN A 119 -7.71 1.84 -30.73
CA ASN A 119 -8.64 2.99 -30.69
C ASN A 119 -9.56 3.04 -29.46
N LYS A 120 -9.31 2.20 -28.45
CA LYS A 120 -10.09 2.07 -27.22
C LYS A 120 -9.47 2.88 -26.09
N TYR A 121 -8.14 2.96 -26.08
CA TYR A 121 -7.37 3.65 -25.06
C TYR A 121 -6.67 4.88 -25.65
N LYS A 122 -6.49 5.92 -24.84
CA LYS A 122 -5.71 7.10 -25.26
C LYS A 122 -4.23 6.75 -25.43
N GLU A 123 -3.71 5.89 -24.55
CA GLU A 123 -2.30 5.55 -24.44
C GLU A 123 -2.20 4.20 -23.70
N VAL A 124 -1.19 3.40 -24.02
CA VAL A 124 -0.88 2.11 -23.36
C VAL A 124 0.61 2.04 -23.06
N VAL A 125 1.04 1.12 -22.18
CA VAL A 125 2.47 0.82 -22.02
C VAL A 125 2.83 -0.35 -22.94
N THR A 126 3.89 -0.20 -23.72
CA THR A 126 4.44 -1.28 -24.55
C THR A 126 5.80 -1.72 -24.02
N ILE A 127 6.07 -3.02 -24.15
CA ILE A 127 7.33 -3.68 -23.81
C ILE A 127 7.72 -4.54 -25.01
N LYS A 128 8.79 -4.14 -25.69
CA LYS A 128 9.40 -4.87 -26.80
C LYS A 128 10.33 -5.95 -26.27
N ASN A 129 10.81 -6.80 -27.18
CA ASN A 129 11.92 -7.73 -26.91
C ASN A 129 13.06 -7.04 -26.16
N LEU A 130 13.59 -7.72 -25.13
CA LEU A 130 14.65 -7.22 -24.22
C LEU A 130 14.22 -6.05 -23.32
N GLY A 131 12.99 -5.56 -23.45
CA GLY A 131 12.42 -4.52 -22.61
C GLY A 131 11.88 -5.06 -21.29
N HIS A 132 11.81 -4.18 -20.32
CA HIS A 132 11.09 -4.41 -19.07
C HIS A 132 10.58 -3.08 -18.51
N ILE A 133 9.60 -3.18 -17.63
CA ILE A 133 9.21 -2.09 -16.73
C ILE A 133 9.37 -2.54 -15.28
N VAL A 134 9.52 -1.58 -14.38
CA VAL A 134 9.44 -1.83 -12.94
C VAL A 134 8.32 -0.98 -12.35
N LEU A 135 7.39 -1.64 -11.68
CA LEU A 135 6.24 -1.04 -11.01
C LEU A 135 6.54 -0.90 -9.52
N TYR A 136 6.39 0.31 -8.96
CA TYR A 136 6.72 0.59 -7.57
C TYR A 136 5.45 0.80 -6.71
N PRO A 137 4.84 -0.27 -6.17
CA PRO A 137 3.65 -0.15 -5.30
C PRO A 137 3.94 0.54 -3.95
N ASN A 138 5.21 0.68 -3.55
CA ASN A 138 5.66 1.43 -2.36
C ASN A 138 4.95 1.01 -1.05
N SER A 139 4.63 -0.28 -0.92
CA SER A 139 3.86 -0.85 0.22
C SER A 139 2.51 -0.18 0.49
N LYS A 140 1.95 0.55 -0.49
CA LYS A 140 0.64 1.22 -0.37
C LYS A 140 -0.54 0.30 -0.67
N TYR A 141 -0.28 -0.77 -1.43
CA TYR A 141 -1.25 -1.68 -2.00
C TYR A 141 -0.95 -3.11 -1.60
N GLN A 142 -1.96 -3.98 -1.63
CA GLN A 142 -1.76 -5.40 -1.36
C GLN A 142 -1.72 -6.21 -2.63
N THR A 143 -2.46 -5.77 -3.64
CA THR A 143 -2.57 -6.50 -4.89
C THR A 143 -2.33 -5.59 -6.09
N LEU A 144 -1.61 -6.11 -7.07
CA LEU A 144 -1.47 -5.55 -8.39
C LEU A 144 -2.17 -6.48 -9.39
N VAL A 145 -3.11 -5.90 -10.14
CA VAL A 145 -3.80 -6.54 -11.26
C VAL A 145 -3.24 -5.96 -12.56
N LEU A 146 -2.72 -6.83 -13.42
CA LEU A 146 -2.17 -6.47 -14.72
C LEU A 146 -3.01 -7.08 -15.83
N ASP A 147 -3.56 -6.24 -16.68
CA ASP A 147 -4.25 -6.63 -17.90
C ASP A 147 -3.25 -6.57 -19.06
N LEU A 148 -2.88 -7.75 -19.54
CA LEU A 148 -1.75 -7.95 -20.43
C LEU A 148 -2.23 -8.51 -21.77
N LYS A 149 -1.65 -8.01 -22.87
CA LYS A 149 -1.90 -8.51 -24.22
C LYS A 149 -0.61 -8.61 -25.00
N LEU A 150 -0.38 -9.73 -25.67
CA LEU A 150 0.65 -9.84 -26.70
C LEU A 150 0.06 -9.29 -27.99
N ALA A 151 0.46 -8.09 -28.40
CA ALA A 151 -0.06 -7.49 -29.62
C ALA A 151 0.64 -8.02 -30.88
N ASP A 152 1.90 -8.42 -30.74
CA ASP A 152 2.75 -8.97 -31.80
C ASP A 152 3.50 -10.18 -31.22
N GLY A 153 3.49 -11.33 -31.90
CA GLY A 153 4.20 -12.54 -31.50
C GLY A 153 3.65 -13.24 -30.26
N SER A 154 4.36 -14.27 -29.80
CA SER A 154 4.04 -15.05 -28.60
C SER A 154 5.26 -15.14 -27.67
N GLY A 155 5.01 -15.46 -26.40
CA GLY A 155 6.08 -15.69 -25.45
C GLY A 155 5.63 -15.85 -24.01
N GLN A 156 6.61 -16.06 -23.14
CA GLN A 156 6.42 -16.14 -21.71
C GLN A 156 6.52 -14.75 -21.09
N ILE A 157 5.50 -14.36 -20.33
CA ILE A 157 5.51 -13.16 -19.49
C ILE A 157 6.00 -13.54 -18.11
N LEU A 158 6.93 -12.75 -17.57
CA LEU A 158 7.56 -13.01 -16.29
C LEU A 158 7.46 -11.79 -15.37
N LEU A 159 7.09 -12.07 -14.12
CA LEU A 159 7.09 -11.12 -13.02
C LEU A 159 8.11 -11.57 -11.98
N LYS A 160 9.01 -10.65 -11.59
CA LYS A 160 10.04 -10.88 -10.59
C LYS A 160 10.09 -9.75 -9.57
N ASP A 161 10.51 -10.06 -8.35
CA ASP A 161 10.89 -9.03 -7.38
C ASP A 161 12.15 -8.33 -7.89
N GLU A 162 12.12 -7.00 -7.98
CA GLU A 162 13.23 -6.21 -8.52
C GLU A 162 14.49 -6.28 -7.65
N ASP A 163 14.36 -6.46 -6.33
CA ASP A 163 15.49 -6.48 -5.41
C ASP A 163 16.16 -7.85 -5.36
N THR A 164 15.35 -8.91 -5.20
CA THR A 164 15.87 -10.27 -5.00
C THR A 164 16.01 -11.05 -6.31
N GLY A 165 15.31 -10.63 -7.36
CA GLY A 165 15.19 -11.40 -8.61
C GLY A 165 14.31 -12.65 -8.47
N GLU A 166 13.67 -12.86 -7.31
CA GLU A 166 12.80 -14.01 -7.08
C GLU A 166 11.61 -14.00 -8.04
N HIS A 167 11.25 -15.20 -8.49
CA HIS A 167 10.10 -15.40 -9.35
C HIS A 167 8.80 -15.15 -8.58
N ILE A 168 7.96 -14.25 -9.10
CA ILE A 168 6.62 -14.00 -8.56
C ILE A 168 5.59 -14.83 -9.31
N LYS A 169 5.59 -14.70 -10.65
CA LYS A 169 4.59 -15.36 -11.51
C LYS A 169 5.08 -15.38 -12.96
N SER A 170 4.61 -16.37 -13.71
CA SER A 170 4.70 -16.37 -15.18
C SER A 170 3.41 -16.87 -15.82
N LEU A 171 3.20 -16.46 -17.06
CA LEU A 171 2.20 -17.04 -17.94
C LEU A 171 2.71 -17.04 -19.38
N PHE A 172 2.18 -17.94 -20.19
CA PHE A 172 2.40 -17.92 -21.64
C PHE A 172 1.25 -17.18 -22.32
N LEU A 173 1.56 -16.32 -23.29
CA LEU A 173 0.58 -15.60 -24.10
C LEU A 173 0.88 -15.78 -25.59
N GLU A 174 -0.15 -16.12 -26.34
CA GLU A 174 -0.15 -16.15 -27.80
C GLU A 174 -0.47 -14.76 -28.38
N GLU A 175 -0.14 -14.56 -29.65
CA GLU A 175 -0.42 -13.31 -30.36
C GLU A 175 -1.93 -12.99 -30.35
N GLY A 176 -2.25 -11.74 -30.05
CA GLY A 176 -3.61 -11.24 -29.95
C GLY A 176 -4.33 -11.61 -28.64
N LYS A 177 -3.79 -12.56 -27.85
CA LYS A 177 -4.42 -13.02 -26.62
C LYS A 177 -4.25 -11.99 -25.49
N GLN A 178 -5.34 -11.78 -24.73
CA GLN A 178 -5.36 -10.95 -23.54
C GLN A 178 -5.64 -11.81 -22.30
N GLU A 179 -4.94 -11.54 -21.21
CA GLU A 179 -5.16 -12.17 -19.90
C GLU A 179 -4.98 -11.17 -18.76
N SER A 180 -5.69 -11.40 -17.65
CA SER A 180 -5.53 -10.64 -16.40
C SER A 180 -4.72 -11.44 -15.39
N VAL A 181 -3.71 -10.79 -14.81
CA VAL A 181 -2.81 -11.40 -13.83
C VAL A 181 -2.92 -10.67 -12.51
N GLU A 182 -3.31 -11.39 -11.47
CA GLU A 182 -3.33 -10.89 -10.10
C GLU A 182 -2.11 -11.40 -9.32
N ILE A 183 -1.40 -10.49 -8.64
CA ILE A 183 -0.28 -10.79 -7.75
C ILE A 183 -0.39 -10.04 -6.42
N ASN A 184 -0.02 -10.72 -5.33
CA ASN A 184 0.11 -10.10 -4.02
C ASN A 184 1.46 -9.35 -3.95
N VAL A 185 1.43 -8.05 -3.64
CA VAL A 185 2.58 -7.16 -3.57
C VAL A 185 2.96 -6.74 -2.14
N THR A 186 2.36 -7.35 -1.12
CA THR A 186 2.65 -7.04 0.31
C THR A 186 4.02 -7.49 0.75
N SER A 187 4.53 -8.59 0.20
CA SER A 187 5.84 -9.17 0.53
C SER A 187 6.94 -8.71 -0.42
N ILE A 188 6.61 -7.96 -1.46
CA ILE A 188 7.57 -7.50 -2.47
C ILE A 188 8.38 -6.35 -1.89
N SER A 189 9.68 -6.39 -2.16
CA SER A 189 10.60 -5.34 -1.73
C SER A 189 10.14 -3.94 -2.17
N ASN A 190 10.61 -2.92 -1.46
CA ASN A 190 10.37 -1.52 -1.87
C ASN A 190 10.97 -1.17 -3.25
N LYS A 191 11.76 -2.07 -3.86
CA LYS A 191 12.32 -1.87 -5.20
C LYS A 191 11.36 -2.31 -6.32
N GLY A 192 10.23 -2.93 -6.01
CA GLY A 192 9.11 -3.07 -6.94
C GLY A 192 9.05 -4.38 -7.72
N VAL A 193 8.14 -4.42 -8.69
CA VAL A 193 7.83 -5.58 -9.53
C VAL A 193 8.38 -5.37 -10.93
N ARG A 194 9.34 -6.20 -11.34
CA ARG A 194 9.84 -6.22 -12.72
C ARG A 194 8.90 -7.06 -13.59
N LEU A 195 8.36 -6.45 -14.64
CA LEU A 195 7.58 -7.11 -15.68
C LEU A 195 8.37 -7.11 -16.98
N TYR A 196 8.56 -8.29 -17.56
CA TYR A 196 9.23 -8.47 -18.84
C TYR A 196 8.70 -9.70 -19.57
N MET A 197 9.17 -9.89 -20.80
CA MET A 197 8.76 -10.97 -21.69
C MET A 197 9.99 -11.67 -22.27
N GLU A 198 9.90 -12.99 -22.39
CA GLU A 198 10.77 -13.83 -23.19
C GLU A 198 9.97 -14.30 -24.41
N ALA A 199 10.26 -13.70 -25.57
CA ALA A 199 9.59 -14.03 -26.82
C ALA A 199 10.03 -15.40 -27.36
N ASP A 200 9.09 -16.13 -27.97
CA ASP A 200 9.42 -17.41 -28.62
C ASP A 200 10.32 -17.23 -29.84
N ASP A 201 10.17 -16.09 -30.53
CA ASP A 201 10.96 -15.71 -31.68
C ASP A 201 11.34 -14.22 -31.60
N PHE A 202 12.61 -13.97 -31.28
CA PHE A 202 13.15 -12.61 -31.14
C PHE A 202 13.16 -11.83 -32.45
N SER A 203 13.07 -12.50 -33.61
CA SER A 203 13.11 -11.85 -34.93
C SER A 203 11.78 -11.17 -35.30
N LYS A 204 10.66 -11.56 -34.69
CA LYS A 204 9.31 -11.07 -35.01
C LYS A 204 8.97 -9.69 -34.43
N GLY A 205 9.87 -9.09 -33.63
CA GLY A 205 9.62 -7.78 -33.02
C GLY A 205 8.44 -7.79 -32.03
N THR A 206 8.29 -8.88 -31.28
CA THR A 206 7.21 -9.14 -30.31
C THR A 206 6.99 -7.96 -29.35
N VAL A 207 5.73 -7.61 -29.12
CA VAL A 207 5.32 -6.48 -28.27
C VAL A 207 4.25 -6.92 -27.27
N LEU A 208 4.61 -6.86 -25.99
CA LEU A 208 3.68 -6.94 -24.89
C LEU A 208 3.08 -5.55 -24.62
N VAL A 209 1.76 -5.51 -24.44
CA VAL A 209 0.98 -4.34 -24.06
C VAL A 209 0.46 -4.51 -22.64
N VAL A 210 0.68 -3.51 -21.79
CA VAL A 210 0.03 -3.38 -20.48
C VAL A 210 -1.10 -2.36 -20.60
N GLN A 211 -2.32 -2.79 -20.37
CA GLN A 211 -3.52 -1.98 -20.59
C GLN A 211 -3.80 -1.03 -19.42
N PRO A 212 -4.42 0.15 -19.68
CA PRO A 212 -4.82 1.11 -18.65
C PRO A 212 -5.84 0.60 -17.62
N THR A 213 -6.45 -0.55 -17.88
CA THR A 213 -7.35 -1.23 -16.92
C THR A 213 -6.59 -1.91 -15.79
N SER A 214 -5.28 -2.08 -15.92
CA SER A 214 -4.38 -2.52 -14.85
C SER A 214 -4.44 -1.57 -13.65
N HIS A 215 -4.45 -2.11 -12.45
CA HIS A 215 -4.69 -1.33 -11.23
C HIS A 215 -4.12 -2.00 -9.98
N TYR A 216 -3.93 -1.19 -8.96
CA TYR A 216 -3.68 -1.62 -7.59
C TYR A 216 -4.97 -1.64 -6.76
N LYS A 217 -5.01 -2.53 -5.76
CA LYS A 217 -6.05 -2.59 -4.71
C LYS A 217 -5.43 -2.93 -3.33
#